data_AF-A0A2E7ZIE2-F1
#
_entry.id   AF-A0A2E7ZIE2-F1
#
_cell.length_a   1.000
_cell.length_b   1.000
_cell.length_c   1.000
_cell.angle_alpha   90.00
_cell.angle_beta   90.00
_cell.angle_gamma   90.00
#
_symmetry.space_group_name_H-M   'P 1'
#
loop_
_entity.id
_entity.type
_entity.pdbx_description
1 polymer ?
#
loop_
_entity_poly.entity_id
_entity_poly.type
_entity_poly.pdbx_seq_one_letter_code
_entity_poly.pdbx_strand_id
1 'polypeptide(L)'
;MERVPLSIRKDHQDFEILAGKIQESRYFQNIDISLLKELLRQGEIVNFKAEEHLIRESEDRKPEIYVLIEGSLAVLSRETFLMRLEKAGDMVGEMSILDDREKNTTSVVAETESTVIAFSHNLFEVEPGASRVSVVYLIFTHILSEKLRITSARVMLEGNVREEDNSQPQLALVEGDNLLREQFASLIEKNWENVQLETYETPQTFLQSENQLIDLLIMDPGSSQSMNEIRDCILVSKQRARAIMIVSDFAEDTENRRLLSQWGVFEFLAKPCPEFDFEHALNRQRVIHYRERELKRVEEAADTDRLTGLANRRRLDEFVEALVTLYPEERAPFSLVISDVDNFKHYNDTHGHQMGDVVLARISGILKNRVRRGDLAARFGGEEFVVILPKCGSENAMRIAEQLRVAVEEEDIPYQDQQPLGNLTATFGVATFPEDADDVETLLKKADDCLYKGKESGRNVVISASNLSS
;
A
#
# COMPACT_ATOMS: atom_id res chain seq x y z
N MET A 1 -8.41 1.42 -36.56
CA MET A 1 -7.77 0.32 -35.82
C MET A 1 -7.89 -0.94 -36.65
N GLU A 2 -6.75 -1.51 -37.06
CA GLU A 2 -6.74 -2.83 -37.68
C GLU A 2 -6.65 -3.88 -36.57
N ARG A 3 -7.67 -4.73 -36.46
CA ARG A 3 -7.70 -5.86 -35.53
C ARG A 3 -7.50 -7.14 -36.33
N VAL A 4 -6.51 -7.93 -35.94
CA VAL A 4 -6.20 -9.19 -36.62
C VAL A 4 -6.36 -10.34 -35.60
N PRO A 5 -7.37 -11.21 -35.77
CA PRO A 5 -7.51 -12.39 -34.94
C PRO A 5 -6.27 -13.26 -35.04
N LEU A 6 -5.67 -13.60 -33.89
CA LEU A 6 -4.49 -14.45 -33.86
C LEU A 6 -4.79 -15.86 -34.35
N SER A 7 -6.03 -16.36 -34.16
CA SER A 7 -6.51 -17.65 -34.64
C SER A 7 -6.36 -17.89 -36.15
N ILE A 8 -6.25 -16.83 -36.96
CA ILE A 8 -6.15 -16.91 -38.43
C ILE A 8 -4.67 -17.04 -38.88
N ARG A 9 -3.70 -16.70 -38.02
CA ARG A 9 -2.28 -16.83 -38.34
C ARG A 9 -1.85 -18.30 -38.26
N LYS A 10 -1.35 -18.83 -39.39
CA LYS A 10 -0.87 -20.22 -39.51
C LYS A 10 0.58 -20.41 -39.08
N ASP A 11 1.31 -19.32 -38.83
CA ASP A 11 2.74 -19.39 -38.55
C ASP A 11 3.00 -19.60 -37.06
N HIS A 12 3.48 -20.79 -36.70
CA HIS A 12 3.73 -21.18 -35.31
C HIS A 12 4.87 -20.38 -34.65
N GLN A 13 5.77 -19.79 -35.44
CA GLN A 13 6.91 -19.02 -34.92
C GLN A 13 6.50 -17.70 -34.26
N ASP A 14 5.46 -17.03 -34.78
CA ASP A 14 4.96 -15.77 -34.21
C ASP A 14 4.43 -15.95 -32.77
N PHE A 15 3.74 -17.07 -32.51
CA PHE A 15 3.21 -17.38 -31.18
C PHE A 15 4.30 -17.71 -30.17
N GLU A 16 5.37 -18.37 -30.59
CA GLU A 16 6.53 -18.66 -29.73
C GLU A 16 7.18 -17.36 -29.26
N ILE A 17 7.36 -16.41 -30.19
CA ILE A 17 7.99 -15.11 -29.92
C ILE A 17 7.09 -14.27 -29.00
N LEU A 18 5.79 -14.19 -29.29
CA LEU A 18 4.85 -13.42 -28.48
C LEU A 18 4.69 -14.03 -27.08
N ALA A 19 4.58 -15.36 -26.97
CA ALA A 19 4.51 -16.06 -25.69
C ALA A 19 5.79 -15.83 -24.89
N GLY A 20 6.97 -15.93 -25.52
CA GLY A 20 8.25 -15.63 -24.87
C GLY A 20 8.32 -14.18 -24.35
N LYS A 21 7.91 -13.20 -25.17
CA LYS A 21 7.88 -11.78 -24.77
C LYS A 21 7.02 -11.54 -23.53
N ILE A 22 5.81 -12.12 -23.47
CA ILE A 22 4.94 -11.93 -22.29
C ILE A 22 5.37 -12.80 -21.11
N GLN A 23 5.98 -13.97 -21.33
CA GLN A 23 6.42 -14.86 -20.26
C GLN A 23 7.53 -14.24 -19.40
N GLU A 24 8.28 -13.28 -19.93
CA GLU A 24 9.22 -12.46 -19.16
C GLU A 24 8.52 -11.49 -18.19
N SER A 25 7.21 -11.29 -18.33
CA SER A 25 6.40 -10.44 -17.45
C SER A 25 5.97 -11.17 -16.19
N ARG A 26 5.97 -10.45 -15.06
CA ARG A 26 5.56 -10.97 -13.73
C ARG A 26 4.20 -11.66 -13.69
N TYR A 27 3.26 -11.24 -14.53
CA TYR A 27 1.91 -11.81 -14.54
C TYR A 27 1.86 -13.16 -15.24
N PHE A 28 2.82 -13.46 -16.12
CA PHE A 28 2.80 -14.63 -17.00
C PHE A 28 3.98 -15.59 -16.77
N GLN A 29 4.99 -15.21 -15.99
CA GLN A 29 6.23 -15.99 -15.77
C GLN A 29 6.01 -17.42 -15.24
N ASN A 30 4.97 -17.63 -14.42
CA ASN A 30 4.65 -18.95 -13.83
C ASN A 30 3.67 -19.77 -14.68
N ILE A 31 3.32 -19.29 -15.87
CA ILE A 31 2.38 -19.96 -16.75
C ILE A 31 3.17 -20.75 -17.80
N ASP A 32 2.81 -22.04 -17.96
CA ASP A 32 3.43 -22.89 -18.98
C ASP A 32 3.28 -22.25 -20.37
N ILE A 33 4.37 -22.25 -21.14
CA ILE A 33 4.41 -21.58 -22.44
C ILE A 33 3.37 -22.14 -23.42
N SER A 34 2.99 -23.42 -23.29
CA SER A 34 1.93 -24.02 -24.11
C SER A 34 0.55 -23.44 -23.77
N LEU A 35 0.30 -23.15 -22.50
CA LEU A 35 -0.92 -22.48 -22.03
C LEU A 35 -0.95 -21.01 -22.47
N LEU A 36 0.19 -20.32 -22.43
CA LEU A 36 0.31 -18.96 -22.97
C LEU A 36 0.00 -18.91 -24.47
N LYS A 37 0.51 -19.85 -25.26
CA LYS A 37 0.18 -19.91 -26.69
C LYS A 37 -1.31 -20.13 -26.92
N GLU A 38 -1.95 -20.97 -26.11
CA GLU A 38 -3.39 -21.20 -26.21
C GLU A 38 -4.22 -19.98 -25.78
N LEU A 39 -3.75 -19.25 -24.77
CA LEU A 39 -4.30 -17.93 -24.42
C LEU A 39 -4.22 -16.99 -25.62
N LEU A 40 -3.03 -16.79 -26.18
CA LEU A 40 -2.78 -15.86 -27.28
C LEU A 40 -3.66 -16.16 -28.50
N ARG A 41 -3.96 -17.42 -28.80
CA ARG A 41 -4.85 -17.81 -29.91
C ARG A 41 -6.27 -17.26 -29.79
N GLN A 42 -6.72 -16.95 -28.58
CA GLN A 42 -8.04 -16.43 -28.29
C GLN A 42 -8.09 -14.89 -28.30
N GLY A 43 -6.94 -14.23 -28.50
CA GLY A 43 -6.83 -12.78 -28.58
C GLY A 43 -6.77 -12.22 -30.01
N GLU A 44 -6.90 -10.90 -30.10
CA GLU A 44 -6.72 -10.13 -31.33
C GLU A 44 -5.50 -9.22 -31.18
N ILE A 45 -4.56 -9.25 -32.13
CA ILE A 45 -3.51 -8.22 -32.17
C ILE A 45 -4.15 -6.92 -32.63
N VAL A 46 -3.84 -5.85 -31.90
CA VAL A 46 -4.24 -4.50 -32.25
C VAL A 46 -3.01 -3.60 -32.22
N ASN A 47 -2.78 -2.91 -33.33
CA ASN A 47 -1.70 -1.93 -33.48
C ASN A 47 -2.26 -0.52 -33.34
N PHE A 48 -1.52 0.33 -32.63
CA PHE A 48 -1.85 1.73 -32.36
C PHE A 48 -0.75 2.63 -32.85
N LYS A 49 -1.14 3.76 -33.41
CA LYS A 49 -0.25 4.89 -33.58
C LYS A 49 -0.17 5.69 -32.28
N ALA A 50 0.90 6.48 -32.14
CA ALA A 50 0.97 7.47 -31.07
C ALA A 50 -0.29 8.36 -31.08
N GLU A 51 -0.75 8.73 -29.90
CA GLU A 51 -1.96 9.52 -29.61
C GLU A 51 -3.31 8.82 -29.90
N GLU A 52 -3.32 7.57 -30.38
CA GLU A 52 -4.56 6.82 -30.52
C GLU A 52 -5.09 6.32 -29.16
N HIS A 53 -6.38 6.52 -28.92
CA HIS A 53 -7.05 6.02 -27.71
C HIS A 53 -7.41 4.55 -27.88
N LEU A 54 -6.89 3.71 -26.98
CA LEU A 54 -7.25 2.29 -26.84
C LEU A 54 -8.59 2.11 -26.12
N ILE A 55 -8.79 2.86 -25.04
CA ILE A 55 -10.02 2.87 -24.23
C ILE A 55 -10.41 4.33 -24.05
N ARG A 56 -11.69 4.67 -24.24
CA ARG A 56 -12.23 5.97 -23.83
C ARG A 56 -13.09 5.80 -22.58
N GLU A 57 -12.95 6.75 -21.66
CA GLU A 57 -13.78 6.80 -20.45
C GLU A 57 -15.26 6.97 -20.85
N SER A 58 -16.16 6.24 -20.19
CA SER A 58 -17.60 6.23 -20.47
C SER A 58 -17.99 5.75 -21.88
N GLU A 59 -17.09 5.10 -22.62
CA GLU A 59 -17.41 4.47 -23.90
C GLU A 59 -18.39 3.30 -23.68
N ASP A 60 -19.48 3.28 -24.46
CA ASP A 60 -20.49 2.23 -24.44
C ASP A 60 -19.99 1.01 -25.23
N ARG A 61 -19.00 0.35 -24.65
CA ARG A 61 -18.32 -0.80 -25.23
C ARG A 61 -18.05 -1.82 -24.14
N LYS A 62 -18.40 -3.07 -24.42
CA LYS A 62 -18.12 -4.17 -23.51
C LYS A 62 -16.62 -4.23 -23.19
N PRO A 63 -16.23 -4.41 -21.91
CA PRO A 63 -14.85 -4.29 -21.51
C PRO A 63 -13.98 -5.39 -22.13
N GLU A 64 -12.71 -5.07 -22.36
CA GLU A 64 -11.72 -6.00 -22.91
C GLU A 64 -10.46 -5.90 -22.05
N ILE A 65 -9.72 -7.00 -21.91
CA ILE A 65 -8.36 -6.95 -21.34
C ILE A 65 -7.39 -6.72 -22.48
N TYR A 66 -6.47 -5.79 -22.28
CA TYR A 66 -5.38 -5.52 -23.19
C TYR A 66 -4.06 -5.88 -22.53
N VAL A 67 -3.24 -6.64 -23.23
CA VAL A 67 -1.88 -7.01 -22.82
C VAL A 67 -0.91 -6.33 -23.77
N LEU A 68 -0.04 -5.47 -23.25
CA LEU A 68 1.00 -4.78 -24.01
C LEU A 68 2.04 -5.78 -24.51
N ILE A 69 2.41 -5.69 -25.78
CA ILE A 69 3.51 -6.47 -26.36
C ILE A 69 4.72 -5.56 -26.61
N GLU A 70 4.46 -4.34 -27.08
CA GLU A 70 5.49 -3.37 -27.45
C GLU A 70 4.91 -1.96 -27.46
N GLY A 71 5.72 -0.95 -27.13
CA GLY A 71 5.32 0.46 -27.08
C GLY A 71 5.06 0.98 -25.67
N SER A 72 4.32 2.08 -25.56
CA SER A 72 3.99 2.75 -24.30
C SER A 72 2.53 3.20 -24.31
N LEU A 73 1.82 2.87 -23.24
CA LEU A 73 0.43 3.29 -23.04
C LEU A 73 0.29 4.08 -21.74
N ALA A 74 -0.30 5.26 -21.81
CA ALA A 74 -0.73 6.03 -20.65
C ALA A 74 -2.15 5.65 -20.25
N VAL A 75 -2.35 5.28 -18.99
CA VAL A 75 -3.67 5.04 -18.40
C VAL A 75 -4.07 6.29 -17.61
N LEU A 76 -5.22 6.85 -17.94
CA LEU A 76 -5.75 8.07 -17.35
C LEU A 76 -7.15 7.79 -16.76
N SER A 77 -7.53 8.48 -15.69
CA SER A 77 -8.92 8.52 -15.22
C SER A 77 -9.30 9.97 -15.00
N ARG A 78 -10.42 10.41 -15.59
CA ARG A 78 -10.86 11.82 -15.52
C ARG A 78 -9.75 12.78 -15.93
N GLU A 79 -9.05 12.45 -17.02
CA GLU A 79 -7.88 13.17 -17.58
C GLU A 79 -6.64 13.23 -16.67
N THR A 80 -6.66 12.57 -15.51
CA THR A 80 -5.51 12.47 -14.61
C THR A 80 -4.71 11.23 -14.93
N PHE A 81 -3.39 11.36 -15.11
CA PHE A 81 -2.49 10.23 -15.32
C PHE A 81 -2.50 9.33 -14.08
N LEU A 82 -2.82 8.05 -14.28
CA LEU A 82 -2.78 7.04 -13.23
C LEU A 82 -1.46 6.28 -13.26
N MET A 83 -1.14 5.71 -14.42
CA MET A 83 0.03 4.87 -14.61
C MET A 83 0.39 4.76 -16.08
N ARG A 84 1.59 4.24 -16.34
CA ARG A 84 2.07 3.91 -17.67
C ARG A 84 2.37 2.42 -17.77
N LEU A 85 2.05 1.84 -18.92
CA LEU A 85 2.44 0.48 -19.31
C LEU A 85 3.59 0.61 -20.31
N GLU A 86 4.74 0.03 -19.97
CA GLU A 86 5.96 0.12 -20.80
C GLU A 86 6.59 -1.24 -21.06
N LYS A 87 6.21 -2.28 -20.31
CA LYS A 87 6.80 -3.61 -20.41
C LYS A 87 5.85 -4.56 -21.15
N ALA A 88 6.43 -5.46 -21.95
CA ALA A 88 5.67 -6.58 -22.49
C ALA A 88 5.00 -7.37 -21.35
N GLY A 89 3.73 -7.72 -21.52
CA GLY A 89 2.88 -8.34 -20.52
C GLY A 89 2.19 -7.37 -19.55
N ASP A 90 2.52 -6.07 -19.54
CA ASP A 90 1.71 -5.10 -18.78
C ASP A 90 0.26 -5.11 -19.28
N MET A 91 -0.71 -4.98 -18.37
CA MET A 91 -2.13 -5.18 -18.70
C MET A 91 -3.05 -4.08 -18.16
N VAL A 92 -4.14 -3.82 -18.90
CA VAL A 92 -5.20 -2.87 -18.55
C VAL A 92 -6.58 -3.35 -19.01
N GLY A 93 -7.63 -2.82 -18.40
CA GLY A 93 -9.03 -3.15 -18.70
C GLY A 93 -9.64 -4.19 -17.77
N GLU A 94 -8.84 -4.78 -16.89
CA GLU A 94 -9.28 -5.86 -15.99
C GLU A 94 -10.28 -5.42 -14.92
N MET A 95 -10.15 -4.18 -14.43
CA MET A 95 -11.07 -3.63 -13.42
C MET A 95 -12.49 -3.49 -13.97
N SER A 96 -12.63 -3.16 -15.25
CA SER A 96 -13.95 -3.08 -15.89
C SER A 96 -14.62 -4.46 -15.99
N ILE A 97 -13.84 -5.56 -16.05
CA ILE A 97 -14.37 -6.93 -16.08
C ILE A 97 -14.70 -7.43 -14.67
N LEU A 98 -13.87 -7.11 -13.67
CA LEU A 98 -14.07 -7.55 -12.29
C LEU A 98 -15.26 -6.88 -11.61
N ASP A 99 -15.48 -5.59 -11.89
CA ASP A 99 -16.59 -4.83 -11.29
C ASP A 99 -17.92 -4.97 -12.06
N ASP A 100 -17.97 -5.79 -13.11
CA ASP A 100 -19.12 -5.94 -14.03
C ASP A 100 -19.70 -4.58 -14.47
N ARG A 101 -18.82 -3.59 -14.71
CA ARG A 101 -19.25 -2.24 -15.05
C ARG A 101 -19.62 -2.19 -16.53
N GLU A 102 -20.80 -1.65 -16.82
CA GLU A 102 -21.23 -1.38 -18.20
C GLU A 102 -20.36 -0.34 -18.93
N LYS A 103 -19.54 0.45 -18.21
CA LYS A 103 -18.74 1.55 -18.76
C LYS A 103 -17.33 1.59 -18.20
N ASN A 104 -16.38 1.94 -19.08
CA ASN A 104 -14.97 2.14 -18.69
C ASN A 104 -14.79 3.39 -17.81
N THR A 105 -14.06 3.25 -16.71
CA THR A 105 -13.73 4.32 -15.75
C THR A 105 -12.36 4.97 -16.02
N THR A 106 -11.64 4.47 -17.01
CA THR A 106 -10.32 4.92 -17.41
C THR A 106 -10.29 5.13 -18.92
N SER A 107 -9.41 6.02 -19.37
CA SER A 107 -8.99 6.12 -20.75
C SER A 107 -7.56 5.62 -20.88
N VAL A 108 -7.26 4.96 -21.99
CA VAL A 108 -5.91 4.46 -22.27
C VAL A 108 -5.50 5.03 -23.62
N VAL A 109 -4.34 5.66 -23.66
CA VAL A 109 -3.81 6.34 -24.86
C VAL A 109 -2.42 5.81 -25.15
N ALA A 110 -2.15 5.52 -26.42
CA ALA A 110 -0.81 5.17 -26.85
C ALA A 110 0.09 6.41 -26.88
N GLU A 111 1.19 6.42 -26.13
CA GLU A 111 2.17 7.51 -26.18
C GLU A 111 3.14 7.33 -27.35
N THR A 112 3.36 6.07 -27.76
CA THR A 112 4.16 5.69 -28.93
C THR A 112 3.37 4.76 -29.83
N GLU A 113 3.90 4.44 -31.02
CA GLU A 113 3.42 3.26 -31.74
C GLU A 113 3.49 2.04 -30.82
N SER A 114 2.37 1.34 -30.68
CA SER A 114 2.20 0.30 -29.66
C SER A 114 1.42 -0.88 -30.22
N THR A 115 1.78 -2.08 -29.78
CA THR A 115 1.13 -3.34 -30.13
C THR A 115 0.57 -3.96 -28.87
N VAL A 116 -0.71 -4.32 -28.87
CA VAL A 116 -1.36 -5.03 -27.76
C VAL A 116 -2.08 -6.28 -28.26
N ILE A 117 -2.41 -7.16 -27.33
CA ILE A 117 -3.33 -8.27 -27.56
C ILE A 117 -4.60 -7.99 -26.76
N ALA A 118 -5.73 -7.91 -27.47
CA ALA A 118 -7.04 -7.67 -26.91
C ALA A 118 -7.78 -8.99 -26.66
N PHE A 119 -8.37 -9.12 -25.48
CA PHE A 119 -9.16 -10.27 -25.05
C PHE A 119 -10.58 -9.82 -24.68
N SER A 120 -11.58 -10.43 -25.32
CA SER A 120 -12.98 -10.04 -25.15
C SER A 120 -13.55 -10.51 -23.80
N HIS A 121 -14.42 -9.69 -23.17
CA HIS A 121 -15.21 -10.07 -21.97
C HIS A 121 -15.91 -11.44 -22.09
N ASN A 122 -16.32 -11.89 -23.28
CA ASN A 122 -16.98 -13.18 -23.49
C ASN A 122 -16.11 -14.36 -23.02
N LEU A 123 -14.78 -14.21 -23.02
CA LEU A 123 -13.85 -15.23 -22.53
C LEU A 123 -13.94 -15.44 -21.01
N PHE A 124 -14.62 -14.53 -20.31
CA PHE A 124 -14.77 -14.50 -18.86
C PHE A 124 -16.17 -14.92 -18.39
N GLU A 125 -17.12 -15.09 -19.31
CA GLU A 125 -18.47 -15.56 -18.99
C GLU A 125 -18.45 -17.08 -18.75
N VAL A 126 -18.99 -17.52 -17.61
CA VAL A 126 -19.17 -18.94 -17.27
C VAL A 126 -20.66 -19.24 -17.30
N GLU A 127 -21.09 -20.13 -18.21
CA GLU A 127 -22.50 -20.53 -18.26
C GLU A 127 -22.94 -21.21 -16.95
N PRO A 128 -24.11 -20.87 -16.39
CA PRO A 128 -24.63 -21.52 -15.18
C PRO A 128 -24.75 -23.04 -15.36
N GLY A 129 -24.00 -23.81 -14.57
CA GLY A 129 -24.00 -25.27 -14.64
C GLY A 129 -22.95 -25.89 -15.58
N ALA A 130 -22.05 -25.08 -16.16
CA ALA A 130 -20.92 -25.59 -16.94
C ALA A 130 -20.02 -26.50 -16.09
N SER A 131 -19.74 -27.70 -16.60
CA SER A 131 -18.85 -28.69 -15.95
C SER A 131 -17.36 -28.43 -16.21
N ARG A 132 -17.04 -27.46 -17.07
CA ARG A 132 -15.67 -27.10 -17.48
C ARG A 132 -15.56 -25.59 -17.64
N VAL A 133 -14.50 -25.03 -17.10
CA VAL A 133 -14.14 -23.61 -17.22
C VAL A 133 -13.11 -23.49 -18.35
N SER A 134 -13.17 -22.41 -19.14
CA SER A 134 -12.18 -22.16 -20.20
C SER A 134 -10.77 -22.05 -19.62
N VAL A 135 -9.78 -22.60 -20.33
CA VAL A 135 -8.35 -22.46 -19.97
C VAL A 135 -7.96 -20.98 -19.90
N VAL A 136 -8.55 -20.14 -20.76
CA VAL A 136 -8.36 -18.68 -20.76
C VAL A 136 -8.81 -18.04 -19.45
N TYR A 137 -9.99 -18.45 -18.96
CA TYR A 137 -10.53 -17.96 -17.69
C TYR A 137 -9.57 -18.30 -16.55
N LEU A 138 -9.11 -19.55 -16.46
CA LEU A 138 -8.16 -19.97 -15.40
C LEU A 138 -6.85 -19.18 -15.44
N ILE A 139 -6.30 -18.95 -16.64
CA ILE A 139 -5.09 -18.17 -16.83
C ILE A 139 -5.29 -16.72 -16.38
N PHE A 140 -6.39 -16.07 -16.80
CA PHE A 140 -6.66 -14.70 -16.36
C PHE A 140 -6.99 -14.60 -14.88
N THR A 141 -7.71 -15.56 -14.28
CA THR A 141 -7.92 -15.59 -12.84
C THR A 141 -6.58 -15.64 -12.10
N HIS A 142 -5.64 -16.46 -12.58
CA HIS A 142 -4.29 -16.50 -12.03
C HIS A 142 -3.57 -15.15 -12.16
N ILE A 143 -3.58 -14.55 -13.35
CA ILE A 143 -2.98 -13.23 -13.64
C ILE A 143 -3.58 -12.13 -12.74
N LEU A 144 -4.91 -12.09 -12.59
CA LEU A 144 -5.60 -11.12 -11.77
C LEU A 144 -5.31 -11.31 -10.29
N SER A 145 -5.27 -12.56 -9.83
CA SER A 145 -4.84 -12.90 -8.47
C SER A 145 -3.41 -12.41 -8.22
N GLU A 146 -2.49 -12.60 -9.17
CA GLU A 146 -1.11 -12.14 -9.06
C GLU A 146 -1.02 -10.60 -9.02
N LYS A 147 -1.79 -9.90 -9.86
CA LYS A 147 -1.87 -8.44 -9.88
C LYS A 147 -2.45 -7.85 -8.59
N LEU A 148 -3.48 -8.50 -8.03
CA LEU A 148 -4.03 -8.15 -6.72
C LEU A 148 -2.99 -8.36 -5.63
N ARG A 149 -2.28 -9.50 -5.61
CA ARG A 149 -1.22 -9.78 -4.63
C ARG A 149 -0.14 -8.68 -4.63
N ILE A 150 0.30 -8.25 -5.82
CA ILE A 150 1.30 -7.17 -5.97
C ILE A 150 0.76 -5.82 -5.48
N THR A 151 -0.47 -5.47 -5.85
CA THR A 151 -1.09 -4.20 -5.43
C THR A 151 -1.26 -4.15 -3.91
N SER A 152 -1.76 -5.23 -3.32
CA SER A 152 -1.90 -5.39 -1.87
C SER A 152 -0.56 -5.31 -1.16
N ALA A 153 0.48 -5.96 -1.69
CA ALA A 153 1.83 -5.87 -1.15
C ALA A 153 2.37 -4.43 -1.16
N ARG A 154 2.15 -3.67 -2.24
CA ARG A 154 2.57 -2.26 -2.32
C ARG A 154 1.89 -1.40 -1.26
N VAL A 155 0.56 -1.49 -1.18
CA VAL A 155 -0.24 -0.75 -0.19
C VAL A 155 0.21 -1.11 1.23
N MET A 156 0.51 -2.38 1.49
CA MET A 156 0.98 -2.83 2.80
C MET A 156 2.36 -2.24 3.17
N LEU A 157 3.32 -2.24 2.23
CA LEU A 157 4.64 -1.67 2.46
C LEU A 157 4.59 -0.13 2.62
N GLU A 158 3.77 0.55 1.82
CA GLU A 158 3.52 2.00 1.93
C GLU A 158 2.84 2.34 3.26
N GLY A 159 1.90 1.51 3.71
CA GLY A 159 1.18 1.64 4.98
C GLY A 159 2.00 1.27 6.23
N ASN A 160 3.20 0.69 6.09
CA ASN A 160 4.10 0.42 7.23
C ASN A 160 4.70 1.71 7.85
N VAL A 161 4.30 2.86 7.33
CA VAL A 161 4.53 4.17 7.92
C VAL A 161 3.60 4.35 9.12
N ARG A 162 4.15 4.21 10.34
CA ARG A 162 3.43 4.61 11.56
C ARG A 162 3.03 6.08 11.47
N GLU A 163 1.73 6.36 11.38
CA GLU A 163 1.19 7.69 11.67
C GLU A 163 1.21 7.87 13.18
N GLU A 164 1.65 9.03 13.67
CA GLU A 164 1.59 9.33 15.11
C GLU A 164 0.11 9.45 15.55
N ASP A 165 -0.36 8.45 16.30
CA ASP A 165 -1.76 8.25 16.73
C ASP A 165 -2.24 9.22 17.83
N ASN A 166 -1.79 10.48 17.82
CA ASN A 166 -2.14 11.43 18.87
C ASN A 166 -2.46 12.86 18.40
N SER A 167 -2.66 13.08 17.10
CA SER A 167 -3.07 14.40 16.62
C SER A 167 -4.57 14.63 16.85
N GLN A 168 -4.88 15.78 17.46
CA GLN A 168 -6.22 16.36 17.45
C GLN A 168 -6.74 16.45 16.00
N PRO A 169 -8.05 16.23 15.75
CA PRO A 169 -8.60 16.37 14.40
C PRO A 169 -8.22 17.73 13.80
N GLN A 170 -7.67 17.71 12.59
CA GLN A 170 -7.23 18.90 11.88
C GLN A 170 -8.29 19.33 10.88
N LEU A 171 -8.93 20.47 11.11
CA LEU A 171 -9.94 21.04 10.21
C LEU A 171 -9.43 22.34 9.60
N ALA A 172 -9.77 22.55 8.34
CA ALA A 172 -9.54 23.82 7.66
C ALA A 172 -10.87 24.38 7.15
N LEU A 173 -11.10 25.68 7.36
CA LEU A 173 -12.26 26.40 6.87
C LEU A 173 -11.81 27.52 5.93
N VAL A 174 -12.22 27.47 4.67
CA VAL A 174 -11.96 28.49 3.66
C VAL A 174 -13.27 29.20 3.34
N GLU A 175 -13.40 30.44 3.80
CA GLU A 175 -14.61 31.25 3.62
C GLU A 175 -14.24 32.73 3.47
N GLY A 176 -14.70 33.35 2.37
CA GLY A 176 -14.37 34.73 2.04
C GLY A 176 -15.20 35.74 2.84
N ASP A 177 -16.44 35.39 3.19
CA ASP A 177 -17.28 36.23 4.03
C ASP A 177 -16.89 36.09 5.52
N ASN A 178 -16.42 37.17 6.14
CA ASN A 178 -15.95 37.12 7.53
C ASN A 178 -17.05 36.72 8.52
N LEU A 179 -18.30 37.12 8.30
CA LEU A 179 -19.42 36.79 9.19
C LEU A 179 -19.77 35.30 9.09
N LEU A 180 -19.85 34.77 7.87
CA LEU A 180 -20.09 33.34 7.65
C LEU A 180 -18.93 32.49 8.17
N ARG A 181 -17.68 32.96 8.00
CA ARG A 181 -16.49 32.29 8.50
C ARG A 181 -16.51 32.17 10.02
N GLU A 182 -16.81 33.26 10.73
CA GLU A 182 -16.97 33.27 12.19
C GLU A 182 -18.14 32.37 12.64
N GLN A 183 -19.26 32.40 11.91
CA GLN A 183 -20.42 31.56 12.20
C GLN A 183 -20.09 30.06 12.05
N PHE A 184 -19.52 29.64 10.92
CA PHE A 184 -19.15 28.25 10.71
C PHE A 184 -18.05 27.78 11.66
N ALA A 185 -17.05 28.62 11.95
CA ALA A 185 -16.03 28.30 12.95
C ALA A 185 -16.65 28.03 14.32
N SER A 186 -17.55 28.89 14.79
CA SER A 186 -18.29 28.71 16.05
C SER A 186 -19.13 27.42 16.05
N LEU A 187 -19.79 27.10 14.95
CA LEU A 187 -20.55 25.85 14.80
C LEU A 187 -19.65 24.62 14.85
N ILE A 188 -18.45 24.68 14.25
CA ILE A 188 -17.47 23.59 14.29
C ILE A 188 -17.00 23.36 15.72
N GLU A 189 -16.53 24.39 16.41
CA GLU A 189 -16.00 24.29 17.78
C GLU A 189 -17.07 23.81 18.77
N LYS A 190 -18.33 24.23 18.58
CA LYS A 190 -19.46 23.79 19.39
C LYS A 190 -19.80 22.31 19.18
N ASN A 191 -19.66 21.79 17.96
CA ASN A 191 -20.13 20.45 17.60
C ASN A 191 -19.00 19.42 17.50
N TRP A 192 -17.73 19.83 17.50
CA TRP A 192 -16.59 18.92 17.45
C TRP A 192 -15.54 19.31 18.50
N GLU A 193 -15.58 18.61 19.64
CA GLU A 193 -14.65 18.86 20.74
C GLU A 193 -13.20 18.50 20.37
N ASN A 194 -12.24 19.27 20.91
CA ASN A 194 -10.79 19.06 20.76
C ASN A 194 -10.27 19.09 19.32
N VAL A 195 -10.92 19.85 18.44
CA VAL A 195 -10.47 20.10 17.06
C VAL A 195 -9.40 21.20 17.01
N GLN A 196 -8.42 21.06 16.12
CA GLN A 196 -7.58 22.18 15.67
C GLN A 196 -8.19 22.72 14.38
N LEU A 197 -8.73 23.94 14.45
CA LEU A 197 -9.36 24.61 13.32
C LEU A 197 -8.46 25.73 12.82
N GLU A 198 -8.10 25.67 11.54
CA GLU A 198 -7.46 26.75 10.82
C GLU A 198 -8.46 27.42 9.87
N THR A 199 -8.49 28.75 9.85
CA THR A 199 -9.40 29.50 8.99
C THR A 199 -8.64 30.32 7.95
N TYR A 200 -9.17 30.36 6.73
CA TYR A 200 -8.57 30.98 5.57
C TYR A 200 -9.60 31.84 4.85
N GLU A 201 -9.15 32.96 4.28
CA GLU A 201 -10.05 33.86 3.54
C GLU A 201 -10.25 33.41 2.10
N THR A 202 -9.25 32.73 1.52
CA THR A 202 -9.28 32.30 0.13
C THR A 202 -8.66 30.92 -0.04
N PRO A 203 -9.05 30.15 -1.08
CA PRO A 203 -8.42 28.88 -1.37
C PRO A 203 -6.91 29.01 -1.61
N GLN A 204 -6.46 30.12 -2.22
CA GLN A 204 -5.04 30.37 -2.44
C GLN A 204 -4.25 30.49 -1.14
N THR A 205 -4.79 31.15 -0.11
CA THR A 205 -4.14 31.25 1.20
C THR A 205 -4.03 29.90 1.91
N PHE A 206 -5.01 29.02 1.74
CA PHE A 206 -4.93 27.64 2.22
C PHE A 206 -3.85 26.85 1.47
N LEU A 207 -3.82 26.93 0.14
CA LEU A 207 -2.84 26.20 -0.67
C LEU A 207 -1.38 26.63 -0.41
N GLN A 208 -1.16 27.83 0.12
CA GLN A 208 0.17 28.35 0.48
C GLN A 208 0.62 28.04 1.92
N SER A 209 -0.27 27.51 2.78
CA SER A 209 0.07 27.21 4.18
C SER A 209 0.95 25.97 4.34
N GLU A 210 1.48 25.74 5.56
CA GLU A 210 2.38 24.62 5.85
C GLU A 210 1.75 23.24 5.55
N ASN A 211 2.61 22.28 5.21
CA ASN A 211 2.21 20.92 4.82
C ASN A 211 1.78 20.09 6.04
N GLN A 212 0.59 20.35 6.55
CA GLN A 212 -0.12 19.45 7.45
C GLN A 212 -1.31 18.80 6.72
N LEU A 213 -1.52 17.50 6.98
CA LEU A 213 -2.66 16.77 6.45
C LEU A 213 -3.92 17.15 7.25
N ILE A 214 -4.96 17.56 6.53
CA ILE A 214 -6.25 17.99 7.07
C ILE A 214 -7.23 16.80 7.05
N ASP A 215 -7.95 16.59 8.15
CA ASP A 215 -8.98 15.56 8.25
C ASP A 215 -10.25 15.97 7.50
N LEU A 216 -10.67 17.24 7.61
CA LEU A 216 -11.80 17.80 6.88
C LEU A 216 -11.52 19.24 6.45
N LEU A 217 -11.57 19.49 5.13
CA LEU A 217 -11.57 20.82 4.54
C LEU A 217 -12.99 21.24 4.22
N ILE A 218 -13.45 22.35 4.82
CA ILE A 218 -14.70 23.01 4.50
C ILE A 218 -14.35 24.24 3.67
N MET A 219 -14.87 24.35 2.45
CA MET A 219 -14.42 25.39 1.52
C MET A 219 -15.55 25.94 0.67
N ASP A 220 -15.59 27.27 0.54
CA ASP A 220 -16.18 27.92 -0.62
C ASP A 220 -15.07 28.14 -1.68
N PRO A 221 -15.13 27.50 -2.86
CA PRO A 221 -14.16 27.72 -3.92
C PRO A 221 -14.30 29.12 -4.57
N GLY A 222 -15.40 29.84 -4.30
CA GLY A 222 -15.66 31.19 -4.81
C GLY A 222 -16.50 31.19 -6.10
N SER A 223 -17.35 32.21 -6.24
CA SER A 223 -18.34 32.33 -7.32
C SER A 223 -17.88 33.09 -8.56
N SER A 224 -16.71 33.75 -8.51
CA SER A 224 -16.14 34.55 -9.61
C SER A 224 -15.08 33.81 -10.45
N GLN A 225 -14.81 32.55 -10.13
CA GLN A 225 -13.82 31.72 -10.80
C GLN A 225 -14.44 30.90 -11.95
N SER A 226 -13.64 30.57 -12.95
CA SER A 226 -14.04 29.64 -14.02
C SER A 226 -14.22 28.22 -13.47
N MET A 227 -15.03 27.38 -14.13
CA MET A 227 -15.23 25.98 -13.70
C MET A 227 -13.91 25.20 -13.60
N ASN A 228 -12.93 25.49 -14.45
CA ASN A 228 -11.62 24.82 -14.42
C ASN A 228 -10.82 25.22 -13.19
N GLU A 229 -10.85 26.48 -12.78
CA GLU A 229 -10.17 26.95 -11.56
C GLU A 229 -10.77 26.31 -10.30
N ILE A 230 -12.10 26.18 -10.23
CA ILE A 230 -12.79 25.49 -9.14
C ILE A 230 -12.39 24.01 -9.10
N ARG A 231 -12.37 23.33 -10.26
CA ARG A 231 -11.94 21.94 -10.38
C ARG A 231 -10.51 21.76 -9.89
N ASP A 232 -9.58 22.55 -10.42
CA ASP A 232 -8.16 22.44 -10.11
C ASP A 232 -7.91 22.72 -8.62
N CYS A 233 -8.60 23.71 -8.05
CA CYS A 233 -8.54 23.99 -6.62
C CYS A 233 -8.96 22.76 -5.78
N ILE A 234 -10.07 22.11 -6.11
CA ILE A 234 -10.55 20.92 -5.39
C ILE A 234 -9.55 19.76 -5.53
N LEU A 235 -9.05 19.52 -6.74
CA LEU A 235 -8.11 18.43 -7.01
C LEU A 235 -6.77 18.62 -6.30
N VAL A 236 -6.25 19.85 -6.24
CA VAL A 236 -5.02 20.16 -5.49
C VAL A 236 -5.29 20.03 -3.99
N SER A 237 -6.41 20.56 -3.48
CA SER A 237 -6.78 20.44 -2.07
C SER A 237 -6.94 18.99 -1.59
N LYS A 238 -7.33 18.06 -2.47
CA LYS A 238 -7.39 16.62 -2.15
C LYS A 238 -6.05 15.99 -1.79
N GLN A 239 -4.94 16.58 -2.21
CA GLN A 239 -3.62 16.09 -1.80
C GLN A 239 -3.32 16.44 -0.33
N ARG A 240 -4.07 17.39 0.24
CA ARG A 240 -3.87 17.91 1.60
C ARG A 240 -5.03 17.62 2.55
N ALA A 241 -6.19 17.21 2.04
CA ALA A 241 -7.38 16.94 2.84
C ALA A 241 -7.94 15.53 2.60
N ARG A 242 -8.22 14.78 3.67
CA ARG A 242 -8.84 13.45 3.61
C ARG A 242 -10.29 13.52 3.14
N ALA A 243 -11.03 14.51 3.61
CA ALA A 243 -12.39 14.81 3.17
C ALA A 243 -12.53 16.29 2.80
N ILE A 244 -13.36 16.58 1.78
CA ILE A 244 -13.69 17.94 1.37
C ILE A 244 -15.20 18.12 1.40
N MET A 245 -15.66 19.17 2.09
CA MET A 245 -17.03 19.64 2.12
C MET A 245 -17.11 21.01 1.47
N ILE A 246 -17.99 21.17 0.49
CA ILE A 246 -18.17 22.44 -0.23
C ILE A 246 -19.40 23.16 0.31
N VAL A 247 -19.25 24.42 0.72
CA VAL A 247 -20.38 25.27 1.12
C VAL A 247 -20.35 26.52 0.25
N SER A 248 -21.19 26.56 -0.79
CA SER A 248 -21.06 27.56 -1.85
C SER A 248 -22.35 27.78 -2.64
N ASP A 249 -22.52 28.98 -3.19
CA ASP A 249 -23.56 29.26 -4.21
C ASP A 249 -23.38 28.36 -5.44
N PHE A 250 -22.15 27.92 -5.72
CA PHE A 250 -21.87 26.98 -6.81
C PHE A 250 -22.67 25.68 -6.66
N ALA A 251 -22.94 25.27 -5.42
CA ALA A 251 -23.74 24.09 -5.11
C ALA A 251 -25.26 24.34 -5.20
N GLU A 252 -25.77 25.50 -5.62
CA GLU A 252 -27.20 25.68 -5.91
C GLU A 252 -27.60 24.91 -7.18
N ASP A 253 -26.75 24.94 -8.21
CA ASP A 253 -27.03 24.32 -9.50
C ASP A 253 -26.85 22.79 -9.47
N THR A 254 -27.79 22.08 -10.09
CA THR A 254 -27.80 20.61 -10.06
C THR A 254 -26.67 19.99 -10.88
N GLU A 255 -26.28 20.59 -12.01
CA GLU A 255 -25.17 20.11 -12.82
C GLU A 255 -23.83 20.39 -12.12
N ASN A 256 -23.70 21.52 -11.44
CA ASN A 256 -22.54 21.78 -10.59
C ASN A 256 -22.40 20.74 -9.46
N ARG A 257 -23.50 20.34 -8.81
CA ARG A 257 -23.48 19.25 -7.81
C ARG A 257 -22.98 17.93 -8.39
N ARG A 258 -23.36 17.60 -9.64
CA ARG A 258 -22.84 16.41 -10.33
C ARG A 258 -21.34 16.50 -10.51
N LEU A 259 -20.83 17.68 -10.91
CA LEU A 259 -19.40 17.91 -11.08
C LEU A 259 -18.64 17.79 -9.74
N LEU A 260 -19.14 18.41 -8.67
CA LEU A 260 -18.55 18.28 -7.33
C LEU A 260 -18.44 16.81 -6.90
N SER A 261 -19.51 16.03 -7.11
CA SER A 261 -19.51 14.59 -6.85
C SER A 261 -18.47 13.84 -7.71
N GLN A 262 -18.34 14.20 -8.99
CA GLN A 262 -17.34 13.62 -9.89
C GLN A 262 -15.90 14.04 -9.55
N TRP A 263 -15.67 15.15 -8.88
CA TRP A 263 -14.34 15.50 -8.35
C TRP A 263 -14.06 14.84 -6.99
N GLY A 264 -15.06 14.12 -6.48
CA GLY A 264 -15.02 13.36 -5.24
C GLY A 264 -15.01 14.24 -4.00
N VAL A 265 -15.73 15.37 -4.07
CA VAL A 265 -16.19 16.11 -2.89
C VAL A 265 -17.09 15.19 -2.07
N PHE A 266 -16.87 15.14 -0.76
CA PHE A 266 -17.62 14.27 0.15
C PHE A 266 -19.04 14.78 0.39
N GLU A 267 -19.20 16.08 0.60
CA GLU A 267 -20.49 16.73 0.87
C GLU A 267 -20.54 18.12 0.24
N PHE A 268 -21.71 18.56 -0.20
CA PHE A 268 -21.90 19.91 -0.71
C PHE A 268 -23.21 20.54 -0.20
N LEU A 269 -23.13 21.77 0.30
CA LEU A 269 -24.25 22.57 0.79
C LEU A 269 -24.35 23.87 -0.01
N ALA A 270 -25.56 24.21 -0.42
CA ALA A 270 -25.83 25.49 -1.07
C ALA A 270 -25.91 26.61 -0.03
N LYS A 271 -25.43 27.80 -0.39
CA LYS A 271 -25.70 29.03 0.37
C LYS A 271 -27.03 29.63 -0.08
N PRO A 272 -27.75 30.38 0.79
CA PRO A 272 -27.53 30.46 2.24
C PRO A 272 -27.76 29.09 2.90
N CYS A 273 -26.80 28.66 3.71
CA CYS A 273 -26.81 27.34 4.34
C CYS A 273 -27.44 27.45 5.75
N PRO A 274 -28.59 26.81 6.02
CA PRO A 274 -29.13 26.75 7.37
C PRO A 274 -28.13 26.09 8.34
N GLU A 275 -28.07 26.60 9.58
CA GLU A 275 -27.16 26.06 10.61
C GLU A 275 -27.40 24.56 10.82
N PHE A 276 -28.66 24.12 10.80
CA PHE A 276 -29.03 22.72 10.96
C PHE A 276 -28.40 21.82 9.89
N ASP A 277 -28.40 22.25 8.62
CA ASP A 277 -27.86 21.45 7.52
C ASP A 277 -26.34 21.33 7.63
N PHE A 278 -25.68 22.43 8.01
CA PHE A 278 -24.25 22.45 8.28
C PHE A 278 -23.89 21.55 9.48
N GLU A 279 -24.58 21.70 10.61
CA GLU A 279 -24.37 20.86 11.79
C GLU A 279 -24.65 19.38 11.48
N HIS A 280 -25.66 19.07 10.67
CA HIS A 280 -25.97 17.69 10.27
C HIS A 280 -24.84 17.07 9.43
N ALA A 281 -24.35 17.80 8.42
CA ALA A 281 -23.24 17.38 7.59
C ALA A 281 -21.95 17.18 8.40
N LEU A 282 -21.62 18.15 9.27
CA LEU A 282 -20.46 18.10 10.15
C LEU A 282 -20.54 16.90 11.11
N ASN A 283 -21.70 16.66 11.72
CA ASN A 283 -21.91 15.53 12.61
C ASN A 283 -21.73 14.19 11.90
N ARG A 284 -22.19 14.06 10.64
CA ARG A 284 -21.98 12.86 9.83
C ARG A 284 -20.49 12.64 9.58
N GLN A 285 -19.74 13.70 9.29
CA GLN A 285 -18.28 13.64 9.12
C GLN A 285 -17.53 13.27 10.38
N ARG A 286 -17.91 13.85 11.51
CA ARG A 286 -17.36 13.48 12.82
C ARG A 286 -17.53 11.99 13.11
N VAL A 287 -18.73 11.43 12.86
CA VAL A 287 -18.99 9.99 13.06
C VAL A 287 -18.12 9.13 12.14
N ILE A 288 -17.97 9.51 10.86
CA ILE A 288 -17.12 8.80 9.90
C ILE A 288 -15.65 8.84 10.36
N HIS A 289 -15.13 10.02 10.70
CA HIS A 289 -13.77 10.21 11.17
C HIS A 289 -13.45 9.33 12.39
N TYR A 290 -14.30 9.33 13.42
CA TYR A 290 -14.06 8.50 14.60
C TYR A 290 -14.22 7.01 14.29
N ARG A 291 -15.13 6.63 13.39
CA ARG A 291 -15.26 5.23 12.97
C ARG A 291 -14.01 4.73 12.25
N GLU A 292 -13.44 5.53 11.36
CA GLU A 292 -12.18 5.21 10.67
C GLU A 292 -11.01 5.11 11.65
N ARG A 293 -10.92 6.03 12.62
CA ARG A 293 -9.91 5.93 13.70
C ARG A 293 -10.08 4.68 14.55
N GLU A 294 -11.30 4.32 14.93
CA GLU A 294 -11.57 3.10 15.70
C GLU A 294 -11.26 1.84 14.88
N LEU A 295 -11.61 1.82 13.59
CA LEU A 295 -11.26 0.71 12.71
C LEU A 295 -9.74 0.57 12.62
N LYS A 296 -9.02 1.68 12.40
CA LYS A 296 -7.56 1.69 12.36
C LYS A 296 -6.94 1.20 13.66
N ARG A 297 -7.47 1.61 14.82
CA ARG A 297 -7.02 1.10 16.13
C ARG A 297 -7.27 -0.38 16.30
N VAL A 298 -8.41 -0.89 15.83
CA VAL A 298 -8.72 -2.32 15.87
C VAL A 298 -7.75 -3.10 14.96
N GLU A 299 -7.45 -2.59 13.77
CA GLU A 299 -6.47 -3.16 12.85
C GLU A 299 -5.07 -3.17 13.47
N GLU A 300 -4.62 -2.03 14.02
CA GLU A 300 -3.33 -1.92 14.71
C GLU A 300 -3.26 -2.86 15.93
N ALA A 301 -4.31 -2.96 16.72
CA ALA A 301 -4.39 -3.89 17.85
C ALA A 301 -4.39 -5.36 17.42
N ALA A 302 -4.92 -5.67 16.23
CA ALA A 302 -4.89 -7.00 15.65
C ALA A 302 -3.52 -7.34 15.03
N ASP A 303 -2.74 -6.32 14.66
CA ASP A 303 -1.39 -6.43 14.06
C ASP A 303 -0.25 -6.33 15.09
N THR A 304 -0.56 -6.01 16.35
CA THR A 304 0.45 -5.79 17.41
C THR A 304 0.44 -6.87 18.49
N ASP A 305 1.62 -7.10 19.10
CA ASP A 305 1.77 -7.90 20.31
C ASP A 305 1.44 -7.05 21.54
N ARG A 306 0.50 -7.52 22.37
CA ARG A 306 -0.05 -6.74 23.49
C ARG A 306 0.97 -6.40 24.58
N LEU A 307 1.98 -7.24 24.78
CA LEU A 307 2.99 -7.01 25.81
C LEU A 307 4.03 -5.97 25.34
N THR A 308 4.51 -6.13 24.11
CA THR A 308 5.69 -5.42 23.62
C THR A 308 5.36 -4.20 22.77
N GLY A 309 4.13 -4.10 22.24
CA GLY A 309 3.71 -3.05 21.31
C GLY A 309 4.42 -3.09 19.95
N LEU A 310 5.14 -4.18 19.66
CA LEU A 310 5.71 -4.48 18.34
C LEU A 310 4.68 -5.14 17.45
N ALA A 311 5.01 -5.32 16.17
CA ALA A 311 4.21 -6.17 15.30
C ALA A 311 4.15 -7.59 15.88
N ASN A 312 3.01 -8.25 15.74
CA ASN A 312 2.90 -9.67 16.05
C ASN A 312 3.37 -10.53 14.88
N ARG A 313 3.45 -11.85 15.11
CA ARG A 313 3.88 -12.82 14.10
C ARG A 313 3.04 -12.77 12.81
N ARG A 314 1.72 -12.59 12.91
CA ARG A 314 0.88 -12.50 11.70
C ARG A 314 1.30 -11.31 10.84
N ARG A 315 1.46 -10.13 11.45
CA ARG A 315 1.90 -8.93 10.73
C ARG A 315 3.30 -9.07 10.14
N LEU A 316 4.20 -9.76 10.83
CA LEU A 316 5.53 -10.09 10.31
C LEU A 316 5.44 -10.96 9.05
N ASP A 317 4.68 -12.06 9.12
CA ASP A 317 4.56 -13.02 8.01
C ASP A 317 4.01 -12.32 6.75
N GLU A 318 2.93 -11.53 6.91
CA GLU A 318 2.34 -10.72 5.83
C GLU A 318 3.36 -9.73 5.23
N PHE A 319 4.18 -9.08 6.05
CA PHE A 319 5.13 -8.06 5.60
C PHE A 319 6.29 -8.68 4.83
N VAL A 320 6.80 -9.83 5.28
CA VAL A 320 7.86 -10.55 4.58
C VAL A 320 7.34 -11.14 3.26
N GLU A 321 6.12 -11.66 3.23
CA GLU A 321 5.47 -12.12 2.00
C GLU A 321 5.29 -10.98 0.99
N ALA A 322 4.93 -9.78 1.45
CA ALA A 322 4.85 -8.59 0.62
C ALA A 322 6.21 -8.20 0.02
N LEU A 323 7.30 -8.29 0.80
CA LEU A 323 8.66 -8.03 0.30
C LEU A 323 9.09 -9.06 -0.75
N VAL A 324 8.88 -10.37 -0.48
CA VAL A 324 9.19 -11.42 -1.45
C VAL A 324 8.30 -11.34 -2.69
N THR A 325 7.09 -10.83 -2.59
CA THR A 325 6.24 -10.59 -3.77
C THR A 325 6.79 -9.46 -4.65
N LEU A 326 7.44 -8.45 -4.07
CA LEU A 326 7.85 -7.23 -4.79
C LEU A 326 9.32 -7.20 -5.20
N TYR A 327 10.23 -7.69 -4.35
CA TYR A 327 11.67 -7.47 -4.47
C TYR A 327 12.43 -8.41 -5.44
N PRO A 328 11.92 -9.59 -5.85
CA PRO A 328 12.58 -10.40 -6.89
C PRO A 328 12.78 -9.63 -8.19
N GLU A 329 11.87 -8.72 -8.55
CA GLU A 329 11.97 -7.90 -9.77
C GLU A 329 12.85 -6.66 -9.58
N GLU A 330 12.77 -6.02 -8.41
CA GLU A 330 13.57 -4.82 -8.09
C GLU A 330 15.04 -5.18 -7.81
N ARG A 331 15.36 -6.48 -7.66
CA ARG A 331 16.64 -7.00 -7.12
C ARG A 331 17.07 -6.26 -5.85
N ALA A 332 16.10 -5.76 -5.09
CA ALA A 332 16.36 -5.01 -3.88
C ALA A 332 16.59 -6.02 -2.75
N PRO A 333 17.77 -6.04 -2.11
CA PRO A 333 17.98 -6.96 -1.02
C PRO A 333 17.13 -6.55 0.17
N PHE A 334 16.60 -7.50 0.93
CA PHE A 334 16.11 -7.23 2.27
C PHE A 334 16.75 -8.21 3.24
N SER A 335 16.97 -7.76 4.46
CA SER A 335 17.59 -8.60 5.49
C SER A 335 16.63 -8.87 6.62
N LEU A 336 16.72 -10.08 7.14
CA LEU A 336 16.02 -10.56 8.31
C LEU A 336 17.03 -10.75 9.44
N VAL A 337 16.71 -10.17 10.59
CA VAL A 337 17.46 -10.34 11.83
C VAL A 337 16.53 -11.02 12.83
N ILE A 338 16.84 -12.24 13.24
CA ILE A 338 16.18 -12.91 14.37
C ILE A 338 17.03 -12.74 15.61
N SER A 339 16.41 -12.54 16.75
CA SER A 339 17.10 -12.36 18.03
C SER A 339 16.37 -13.03 19.16
N ASP A 340 17.12 -13.50 20.15
CA ASP A 340 16.60 -14.16 21.34
C ASP A 340 17.36 -13.68 22.58
N VAL A 341 16.61 -13.47 23.66
CA VAL A 341 17.15 -12.98 24.93
C VAL A 341 17.91 -14.08 25.65
N ASP A 342 19.19 -13.84 25.88
CA ASP A 342 20.10 -14.83 26.42
C ASP A 342 19.73 -15.21 27.85
N ASN A 343 19.58 -16.52 28.09
CA ASN A 343 19.26 -17.09 29.40
C ASN A 343 17.94 -16.56 30.00
N PHE A 344 16.99 -16.12 29.17
CA PHE A 344 15.72 -15.54 29.64
C PHE A 344 14.94 -16.44 30.60
N LYS A 345 14.97 -17.76 30.37
CA LYS A 345 14.39 -18.74 31.31
C LYS A 345 14.99 -18.63 32.71
N HIS A 346 16.32 -18.47 32.83
CA HIS A 346 16.97 -18.32 34.13
C HIS A 346 16.52 -17.02 34.83
N TYR A 347 16.39 -15.93 34.08
CA TYR A 347 15.85 -14.68 34.60
C TYR A 347 14.41 -14.87 35.14
N ASN A 348 13.53 -15.51 34.36
CA ASN A 348 12.17 -15.81 34.77
C ASN A 348 12.08 -16.73 36.00
N ASP A 349 12.89 -17.79 36.04
CA ASP A 349 12.91 -18.75 37.14
C ASP A 349 13.40 -18.08 38.45
N THR A 350 14.23 -17.04 38.35
CA THR A 350 14.82 -16.32 39.50
C THR A 350 13.96 -15.14 39.97
N HIS A 351 13.34 -14.41 39.05
CA HIS A 351 12.66 -13.12 39.33
C HIS A 351 11.16 -13.13 39.04
N GLY A 352 10.64 -14.23 38.49
CA GLY A 352 9.24 -14.39 38.12
C GLY A 352 8.89 -13.77 36.77
N HIS A 353 7.83 -14.31 36.14
CA HIS A 353 7.40 -13.91 34.79
C HIS A 353 7.05 -12.43 34.66
N GLN A 354 6.52 -11.79 35.71
CA GLN A 354 6.22 -10.35 35.67
C GLN A 354 7.48 -9.51 35.43
N MET A 355 8.62 -9.94 35.96
CA MET A 355 9.88 -9.23 35.71
C MET A 355 10.41 -9.55 34.30
N GLY A 356 10.22 -10.78 33.82
CA GLY A 356 10.49 -11.11 32.42
C GLY A 356 9.67 -10.27 31.44
N ASP A 357 8.41 -10.01 31.74
CA ASP A 357 7.55 -9.13 30.93
C ASP A 357 8.12 -7.70 30.84
N VAL A 358 8.70 -7.17 31.94
CA VAL A 358 9.40 -5.88 31.95
C VAL A 358 10.65 -5.91 31.06
N VAL A 359 11.42 -6.99 31.10
CA VAL A 359 12.59 -7.18 30.22
C VAL A 359 12.17 -7.13 28.76
N LEU A 360 11.14 -7.92 28.38
CA LEU A 360 10.65 -7.97 27.01
C LEU A 360 10.12 -6.62 26.53
N ALA A 361 9.44 -5.87 27.38
CA ALA A 361 8.96 -4.52 27.06
C ALA A 361 10.11 -3.50 26.89
N ARG A 362 11.21 -3.63 27.64
CA ARG A 362 12.39 -2.76 27.46
C ARG A 362 13.12 -3.06 26.16
N ILE A 363 13.39 -4.35 25.90
CA ILE A 363 14.04 -4.79 24.66
C ILE A 363 13.20 -4.38 23.45
N SER A 364 11.88 -4.53 23.52
CA SER A 364 11.00 -4.09 22.45
C SER A 364 11.08 -2.59 22.19
N GLY A 365 11.19 -1.77 23.24
CA GLY A 365 11.43 -0.33 23.12
C GLY A 365 12.74 0.00 22.39
N ILE A 366 13.82 -0.73 22.70
CA ILE A 366 15.12 -0.59 22.03
C ILE A 366 14.97 -0.88 20.54
N LEU A 367 14.41 -2.04 20.18
CA LEU A 367 14.19 -2.43 18.79
C LEU A 367 13.33 -1.38 18.06
N LYS A 368 12.23 -0.95 18.68
CA LYS A 368 11.28 0.02 18.12
C LYS A 368 11.91 1.38 17.79
N ASN A 369 12.82 1.86 18.64
CA ASN A 369 13.43 3.20 18.53
C ASN A 369 14.68 3.23 17.64
N ARG A 370 15.30 2.08 17.39
CA ARG A 370 16.56 1.97 16.65
C ARG A 370 16.38 1.57 15.18
N VAL A 371 15.22 1.03 14.82
CA VAL A 371 14.86 0.76 13.42
C VAL A 371 14.30 2.02 12.76
N ARG A 372 14.56 2.22 11.45
CA ARG A 372 14.10 3.42 10.74
C ARG A 372 12.64 3.28 10.28
N ARG A 373 12.04 4.39 9.85
CA ARG A 373 10.74 4.40 9.19
C ARG A 373 10.77 3.47 7.97
N GLY A 374 9.83 2.54 7.90
CA GLY A 374 9.72 1.52 6.85
C GLY A 374 10.31 0.16 7.21
N ASP A 375 11.20 0.07 8.20
CA ASP A 375 11.62 -1.23 8.78
C ASP A 375 10.49 -1.77 9.68
N LEU A 376 10.49 -3.09 9.93
CA LEU A 376 9.52 -3.73 10.81
C LEU A 376 10.23 -4.45 11.95
N ALA A 377 9.88 -4.13 13.20
CA ALA A 377 10.26 -4.90 14.38
C ALA A 377 9.02 -5.64 14.92
N ALA A 378 9.16 -6.93 15.14
CA ALA A 378 8.09 -7.84 15.54
C ALA A 378 8.52 -8.75 16.70
N ARG A 379 7.56 -9.18 17.52
CA ARG A 379 7.75 -10.29 18.45
C ARG A 379 7.31 -11.58 17.77
N PHE A 380 8.24 -12.52 17.60
CA PHE A 380 7.99 -13.78 16.92
C PHE A 380 7.27 -14.79 17.82
N GLY A 381 7.66 -14.83 19.09
CA GLY A 381 7.05 -15.64 20.14
C GLY A 381 7.95 -15.71 21.37
N GLY A 382 7.38 -15.84 22.57
CA GLY A 382 8.19 -15.92 23.81
C GLY A 382 9.16 -14.75 23.96
N GLU A 383 10.45 -15.05 23.99
CA GLU A 383 11.60 -14.14 24.06
C GLU A 383 12.25 -13.83 22.71
N GLU A 384 11.66 -14.28 21.60
CA GLU A 384 12.18 -14.13 20.26
C GLU A 384 11.59 -12.90 19.56
N PHE A 385 12.47 -12.11 18.96
CA PHE A 385 12.14 -10.93 18.17
C PHE A 385 12.70 -11.04 16.76
N VAL A 386 12.02 -10.44 15.80
CA VAL A 386 12.46 -10.38 14.40
C VAL A 386 12.44 -8.93 13.95
N VAL A 387 13.50 -8.51 13.25
CA VAL A 387 13.60 -7.23 12.56
C VAL A 387 13.76 -7.47 11.06
N ILE A 388 12.89 -6.86 10.26
CA ILE A 388 12.95 -6.87 8.81
C ILE A 388 13.45 -5.52 8.32
N LEU A 389 14.48 -5.55 7.48
CA LEU A 389 15.19 -4.39 6.94
C LEU A 389 15.04 -4.37 5.41
N PRO A 390 14.01 -3.71 4.86
CA PRO A 390 13.83 -3.58 3.41
C PRO A 390 14.99 -2.83 2.76
N LYS A 391 15.39 -3.16 1.53
CA LYS A 391 16.46 -2.45 0.80
C LYS A 391 17.78 -2.40 1.60
N CYS A 392 18.10 -3.48 2.30
CA CYS A 392 19.26 -3.61 3.17
C CYS A 392 19.98 -4.94 2.88
N GLY A 393 21.22 -4.86 2.41
CA GLY A 393 22.09 -6.02 2.21
C GLY A 393 22.80 -6.47 3.50
N SER A 394 23.49 -7.62 3.42
CA SER A 394 24.06 -8.33 4.58
C SER A 394 25.00 -7.48 5.44
N GLU A 395 25.93 -6.71 4.83
CA GLU A 395 26.88 -5.88 5.57
C GLU A 395 26.18 -4.80 6.43
N ASN A 396 25.21 -4.09 5.85
CA ASN A 396 24.45 -3.07 6.59
C ASN A 396 23.54 -3.70 7.64
N ALA A 397 22.95 -4.86 7.35
CA ALA A 397 22.12 -5.59 8.29
C ALA A 397 22.94 -6.06 9.50
N MET A 398 24.16 -6.55 9.29
CA MET A 398 25.10 -6.89 10.37
C MET A 398 25.43 -5.67 11.23
N ARG A 399 25.68 -4.51 10.63
CA ARG A 399 25.94 -3.28 11.38
C ARG A 399 24.73 -2.85 12.23
N ILE A 400 23.52 -2.97 11.68
CA ILE A 400 22.29 -2.65 12.41
C ILE A 400 22.06 -3.66 13.55
N ALA A 401 22.23 -4.97 13.29
CA ALA A 401 22.10 -6.01 14.30
C ALA A 401 23.11 -5.81 15.44
N GLU A 402 24.35 -5.43 15.15
CA GLU A 402 25.36 -5.13 16.17
C GLU A 402 25.00 -3.88 16.98
N GLN A 403 24.44 -2.84 16.35
CA GLN A 403 23.93 -1.68 17.07
C GLN A 403 22.77 -2.03 18.01
N LEU A 404 21.88 -2.94 17.60
CA LEU A 404 20.81 -3.45 18.44
C LEU A 404 21.36 -4.28 19.61
N ARG A 405 22.32 -5.16 19.34
CA ARG A 405 22.97 -6.00 20.35
C ARG A 405 23.63 -5.16 21.44
N VAL A 406 24.46 -4.19 21.05
CA VAL A 406 25.12 -3.26 21.98
C VAL A 406 24.08 -2.46 22.77
N ALA A 407 23.02 -1.97 22.12
CA ALA A 407 21.99 -1.22 22.82
C ALA A 407 21.22 -2.07 23.86
N VAL A 408 21.02 -3.38 23.61
CA VAL A 408 20.44 -4.30 24.60
C VAL A 408 21.41 -4.54 25.75
N GLU A 409 22.69 -4.75 25.46
CA GLU A 409 23.74 -4.94 26.47
C GLU A 409 23.94 -3.72 27.38
N GLU A 410 23.78 -2.51 26.84
CA GLU A 410 23.92 -1.24 27.57
C GLU A 410 22.66 -0.82 28.34
N GLU A 411 21.52 -1.48 28.12
CA GLU A 411 20.26 -1.14 28.80
C GLU A 411 20.34 -1.45 30.29
N ASP A 412 19.85 -0.54 31.13
CA ASP A 412 19.79 -0.77 32.57
C ASP A 412 18.55 -1.60 32.94
N ILE A 413 18.73 -2.91 32.98
CA ILE A 413 17.68 -3.87 33.33
C ILE A 413 17.84 -4.31 34.80
N PRO A 414 16.77 -4.24 35.61
CA PRO A 414 16.81 -4.71 37.00
C PRO A 414 17.32 -6.15 37.12
N TYR A 415 18.20 -6.41 38.10
CA TYR A 415 18.74 -7.73 38.42
C TYR A 415 19.59 -8.39 37.32
N GLN A 416 20.01 -7.64 36.29
CA GLN A 416 20.81 -8.18 35.19
C GLN A 416 22.19 -8.72 35.63
N ASP A 417 22.74 -8.18 36.71
CA ASP A 417 24.00 -8.62 37.33
C ASP A 417 23.95 -10.07 37.86
N GLN A 418 22.75 -10.61 38.05
CA GLN A 418 22.53 -11.97 38.52
C GLN A 418 22.44 -13.00 37.38
N GLN A 419 22.55 -12.56 36.12
CA GLN A 419 22.56 -13.46 34.97
C GLN A 419 23.85 -14.28 34.87
N PRO A 420 23.85 -15.43 34.17
CA PRO A 420 25.04 -16.29 34.05
C PRO A 420 26.25 -15.59 33.41
N LEU A 421 26.02 -14.56 32.59
CA LEU A 421 27.05 -13.76 31.94
C LEU A 421 27.34 -12.44 32.69
N GLY A 422 26.74 -12.24 33.87
CA GLY A 422 26.84 -11.00 34.64
C GLY A 422 26.09 -9.81 34.04
N ASN A 423 25.37 -10.03 32.94
CA ASN A 423 24.51 -9.05 32.31
C ASN A 423 23.37 -9.74 31.54
N LEU A 424 22.30 -9.00 31.23
CA LEU A 424 21.23 -9.45 30.35
C LEU A 424 21.57 -9.04 28.91
N THR A 425 21.69 -10.02 28.03
CA THR A 425 22.13 -9.82 26.65
C THR A 425 21.16 -10.49 25.68
N ALA A 426 21.37 -10.30 24.39
CA ALA A 426 20.65 -11.02 23.35
C ALA A 426 21.62 -11.48 22.26
N THR A 427 21.31 -12.62 21.65
CA THR A 427 22.02 -13.16 20.50
C THR A 427 21.22 -12.89 19.24
N PHE A 428 21.89 -12.61 18.12
CA PHE A 428 21.27 -12.21 16.86
C PHE A 428 21.76 -13.09 15.70
N GLY A 429 20.83 -13.58 14.89
CA GLY A 429 21.09 -14.27 13.63
C GLY A 429 20.61 -13.43 12.45
N VAL A 430 21.43 -13.32 11.40
CA VAL A 430 21.16 -12.48 10.22
C VAL A 430 21.16 -13.33 8.95
N ALA A 431 20.16 -13.12 8.09
CA ALA A 431 20.12 -13.65 6.74
C ALA A 431 19.58 -12.59 5.77
N THR A 432 20.02 -12.62 4.51
CA THR A 432 19.69 -11.62 3.50
C THR A 432 19.09 -12.27 2.25
N PHE A 433 17.91 -11.81 1.84
CA PHE A 433 17.31 -12.17 0.56
C PHE A 433 17.84 -11.26 -0.55
N PRO A 434 18.09 -11.76 -1.78
CA PRO A 434 18.05 -13.17 -2.19
C PRO A 434 19.39 -13.91 -1.98
N GLU A 435 20.42 -13.25 -1.46
CA GLU A 435 21.79 -13.80 -1.35
C GLU A 435 21.85 -15.15 -0.60
N ASP A 436 21.10 -15.25 0.49
CA ASP A 436 21.05 -16.42 1.35
C ASP A 436 19.89 -17.37 1.02
N ALA A 437 18.81 -16.92 0.40
CA ALA A 437 17.62 -17.73 0.17
C ALA A 437 16.74 -17.17 -0.95
N ASP A 438 16.02 -18.07 -1.64
CA ASP A 438 15.06 -17.72 -2.70
C ASP A 438 13.60 -17.67 -2.21
N ASP A 439 13.36 -18.04 -0.95
CA ASP A 439 12.04 -18.06 -0.32
C ASP A 439 12.11 -17.69 1.18
N VAL A 440 10.95 -17.33 1.75
CA VAL A 440 10.83 -16.86 3.13
C VAL A 440 11.19 -17.93 4.16
N GLU A 441 10.78 -19.18 3.93
CA GLU A 441 10.98 -20.29 4.87
C GLU A 441 12.47 -20.60 5.01
N THR A 442 13.17 -20.67 3.88
CA THR A 442 14.62 -20.87 3.83
C THR A 442 15.38 -19.69 4.45
N LEU A 443 14.92 -18.44 4.23
CA LEU A 443 15.53 -17.25 4.82
C LEU A 443 15.44 -17.26 6.35
N LEU A 444 14.24 -17.52 6.88
CA LEU A 444 14.00 -17.63 8.32
C LEU A 444 14.85 -18.74 8.94
N LYS A 445 14.89 -19.91 8.31
CA LYS A 445 15.68 -21.05 8.78
C LYS A 445 17.17 -20.72 8.84
N LYS A 446 17.71 -20.03 7.84
CA LYS A 446 19.13 -19.61 7.86
C LYS A 446 19.41 -18.61 8.98
N ALA A 447 18.52 -17.66 9.23
CA ALA A 447 18.68 -16.73 10.34
C ALA A 447 18.62 -17.46 11.70
N ASP A 448 17.73 -18.45 11.85
CA ASP A 448 17.64 -19.29 13.04
C ASP A 448 18.90 -20.15 13.25
N ASP A 449 19.45 -20.76 12.19
CA ASP A 449 20.72 -21.49 12.25
C ASP A 449 21.88 -20.59 12.72
N CYS A 450 21.90 -19.32 12.29
CA CYS A 450 22.86 -18.32 12.77
C CYS A 450 22.68 -18.00 14.25
N LEU A 451 21.43 -17.80 14.70
CA LEU A 451 21.10 -17.54 16.09
C LEU A 451 21.52 -18.70 16.99
N TYR A 452 21.20 -19.92 16.58
CA TYR A 452 21.59 -21.15 17.27
C TYR A 452 23.11 -21.24 17.44
N LYS A 453 23.87 -21.02 16.37
CA LYS A 453 25.34 -21.01 16.43
C LYS A 453 25.88 -19.90 17.33
N GLY A 454 25.24 -18.74 17.36
CA GLY A 454 25.61 -17.64 18.26
C GLY A 454 25.46 -18.02 19.74
N LYS A 455 24.39 -18.75 20.06
CA LYS A 455 24.15 -19.28 21.41
C LYS A 455 25.20 -20.32 21.81
N GLU A 456 25.67 -21.15 20.88
CA GLU A 456 26.76 -22.11 21.11
C GLU A 456 28.13 -21.44 21.23
N SER A 457 28.36 -20.32 20.52
CA SER A 457 29.64 -19.60 20.53
C SER A 457 29.84 -18.66 21.72
N GLY A 458 28.96 -18.70 22.72
CA GLY A 458 29.10 -17.92 23.95
C GLY A 458 28.04 -16.85 24.17
N ARG A 459 27.04 -16.72 23.29
CA ARG A 459 25.94 -15.73 23.36
C ARG A 459 26.43 -14.28 23.25
N ASN A 460 25.51 -13.32 23.32
CA ASN A 460 25.81 -11.89 23.16
C ASN A 460 26.64 -11.60 21.90
N VAL A 461 26.23 -12.18 20.77
CA VAL A 461 26.91 -12.06 19.48
C VAL A 461 25.92 -11.92 18.33
N VAL A 462 26.40 -11.41 17.20
CA VAL A 462 25.69 -11.38 15.93
C VAL A 462 26.38 -12.35 14.97
N ILE A 463 25.63 -13.25 14.33
CA ILE A 463 26.13 -14.15 13.28
C ILE A 463 25.29 -13.96 12.01
N SER A 464 25.95 -13.81 10.86
CA SER A 464 25.29 -13.84 9.54
C SER A 464 25.46 -15.18 8.83
N ALA A 465 24.53 -15.50 7.95
CA ALA A 465 24.62 -16.69 7.09
C ALA A 465 25.84 -16.64 6.15
N SER A 466 26.25 -15.45 5.72
CA SER A 466 27.51 -15.22 5.00
C SER A 466 28.75 -15.67 5.81
N ASN A 467 28.75 -15.47 7.14
CA ASN A 467 29.86 -15.89 8.02
C ASN A 467 29.88 -17.41 8.30
N LEU A 468 28.76 -18.13 8.08
CA LEU A 468 28.69 -19.58 8.27
C LEU A 468 29.24 -20.39 7.10
N SER A 469 29.39 -19.72 5.96
CA SER A 469 29.84 -20.32 4.69
C SER A 469 31.36 -20.26 4.51
N SER A 470 32.06 -19.63 5.47
CA SER A 470 33.52 -19.48 5.54
C SER A 470 34.08 -20.38 6.63
#